data_AF-A0AAX1QC03-F1
#
_entry.id   AF-A0AAX1QC03-F1
#
_cell.length_a   1.000
_cell.length_b   1.000
_cell.length_c   1.000
_cell.angle_alpha   90.00
_cell.angle_beta   90.00
_cell.angle_gamma   90.00
#
_symmetry.space_group_name_H-M   'P 1'
#
loop_
_entity.id
_entity.type
_entity.pdbx_description
1 polymer ?
#
loop_
_entity_poly.entity_id
_entity_poly.type
_entity_poly.pdbx_seq_one_letter_code
_entity_poly.pdbx_strand_id
1 'polypeptide(L)'
;MKKIGLVLSSIAIFFALSTGATAQTNSQTLTNANAIKIAASASDHFWNALHGYKKTPCTQGTFNYKGTPYTYLCPEFDTKAELTNYLSETFTNNAVEKGLTKYSYITYNGKLAHPVGDGFSMLEWTKAKAKLVYQTSTVRSYEFTVPTVDGATVKRTVTFYKAGTQWKVNKFDAVQ
;
A
#
# COMPACT_ATOMS: atom_id res chain seq x y z
N MET A 1 -75.49 -8.53 48.53
CA MET A 1 -75.19 -8.47 47.07
C MET A 1 -73.80 -7.93 46.87
N LYS A 2 -72.99 -8.68 46.11
CA LYS A 2 -71.75 -8.35 45.38
C LYS A 2 -70.59 -7.66 46.12
N LYS A 3 -69.60 -8.50 46.46
CA LYS A 3 -68.19 -8.19 46.67
C LYS A 3 -67.57 -7.67 45.37
N ILE A 4 -66.78 -6.59 45.41
CA ILE A 4 -65.94 -6.15 44.29
C ILE A 4 -64.49 -6.41 44.70
N GLY A 5 -63.89 -7.45 44.13
CA GLY A 5 -62.45 -7.66 44.15
C GLY A 5 -61.82 -6.87 43.01
N LEU A 6 -60.75 -6.14 43.31
CA LEU A 6 -59.91 -5.51 42.30
C LEU A 6 -58.62 -6.31 42.19
N VAL A 7 -58.37 -6.84 41.00
CA VAL A 7 -57.22 -7.67 40.65
C VAL A 7 -55.99 -6.77 40.49
N LEU A 8 -54.93 -7.05 41.28
CA LEU A 8 -53.59 -6.48 41.08
C LEU A 8 -52.94 -7.18 39.89
N SER A 9 -52.66 -6.43 38.82
CA SER A 9 -51.93 -6.92 37.65
C SER A 9 -50.45 -6.58 37.81
N SER A 10 -49.62 -7.60 37.95
CA SER A 10 -48.17 -7.52 38.11
C SER A 10 -47.51 -7.25 36.75
N ILE A 11 -46.90 -6.07 36.58
CA ILE A 11 -46.08 -5.76 35.40
C ILE A 11 -44.68 -6.35 35.63
N ALA A 12 -44.38 -7.45 34.94
CA ALA A 12 -43.03 -7.99 34.83
C ALA A 12 -42.19 -7.13 33.89
N ILE A 13 -41.21 -6.42 34.44
CA ILE A 13 -40.19 -5.69 33.67
C ILE A 13 -39.13 -6.70 33.22
N PHE A 14 -39.23 -7.15 31.97
CA PHE A 14 -38.16 -7.90 31.32
C PHE A 14 -37.03 -6.94 30.95
N PHE A 15 -35.93 -6.96 31.72
CA PHE A 15 -34.64 -6.42 31.27
C PHE A 15 -34.09 -7.34 30.17
N ALA A 16 -34.42 -7.03 28.92
CA ALA A 16 -33.69 -7.56 27.78
C ALA A 16 -32.33 -6.87 27.72
N LEU A 17 -31.29 -7.55 28.19
CA LEU A 17 -29.90 -7.20 27.87
C LEU A 17 -29.74 -7.36 26.35
N SER A 18 -29.90 -6.26 25.61
CA SER A 18 -29.44 -6.21 24.24
C SER A 18 -27.93 -6.31 24.27
N THR A 19 -27.41 -7.49 23.95
CA THR A 19 -26.02 -7.69 23.56
C THR A 19 -25.79 -6.91 22.27
N GLY A 20 -25.46 -5.62 22.43
CA GLY A 20 -25.07 -4.74 21.35
C GLY A 20 -23.84 -5.33 20.64
N ALA A 21 -24.09 -5.86 19.44
CA ALA A 21 -23.21 -6.04 18.30
C ALA A 21 -21.69 -5.87 18.54
N THR A 22 -20.94 -6.98 18.47
CA THR A 22 -19.53 -6.96 18.05
C THR A 22 -19.38 -7.75 16.76
N ALA A 23 -20.02 -7.30 15.70
CA ALA A 23 -19.82 -7.88 14.36
C ALA A 23 -19.91 -6.81 13.27
N GLN A 24 -19.20 -5.69 13.44
CA GLN A 24 -19.02 -4.72 12.36
C GLN A 24 -17.67 -3.99 12.45
N THR A 25 -16.55 -4.72 12.38
CA THR A 25 -15.19 -4.11 12.29
C THR A 25 -14.26 -4.79 11.29
N ASN A 26 -14.76 -5.69 10.43
CA ASN A 26 -13.89 -6.47 9.52
C ASN A 26 -13.61 -5.81 8.16
N SER A 27 -14.40 -4.84 7.71
CA SER A 27 -14.22 -4.26 6.35
C SER A 27 -13.40 -2.96 6.31
N GLN A 28 -12.97 -2.42 7.46
CA GLN A 28 -12.19 -1.15 7.53
C GLN A 28 -10.77 -1.32 8.08
N THR A 29 -10.41 -2.52 8.52
CA THR A 29 -9.18 -2.83 9.23
C THR A 29 -8.17 -3.46 8.27
N LEU A 30 -7.03 -2.81 8.04
CA LEU A 30 -5.93 -3.42 7.28
C LEU A 30 -5.38 -4.60 8.08
N THR A 31 -5.55 -5.83 7.59
CA THR A 31 -5.05 -7.06 8.23
C THR A 31 -3.60 -7.35 7.85
N ASN A 32 -2.91 -8.24 8.56
CA ASN A 32 -1.54 -8.66 8.21
C ASN A 32 -1.48 -9.21 6.78
N ALA A 33 -2.42 -10.08 6.40
CA ALA A 33 -2.49 -10.66 5.07
C ALA A 33 -2.67 -9.58 3.98
N ASN A 34 -3.53 -8.59 4.22
CA ASN A 34 -3.71 -7.49 3.27
C ASN A 34 -2.50 -6.55 3.25
N ALA A 35 -1.85 -6.30 4.38
CA ALA A 35 -0.61 -5.51 4.44
C ALA A 35 0.52 -6.17 3.64
N ILE A 36 0.65 -7.50 3.70
CA ILE A 36 1.58 -8.28 2.88
C ILE A 36 1.26 -8.13 1.39
N LYS A 37 -0.01 -8.28 0.99
CA LYS A 37 -0.42 -8.12 -0.41
C LYS A 37 -0.12 -6.71 -0.96
N ILE A 38 -0.44 -5.67 -0.19
CA ILE A 38 -0.17 -4.29 -0.59
C ILE A 38 1.34 -4.04 -0.66
N ALA A 39 2.12 -4.52 0.32
CA ALA A 39 3.58 -4.38 0.30
C ALA A 39 4.24 -5.10 -0.88
N ALA A 40 3.78 -6.31 -1.20
CA ALA A 40 4.25 -7.04 -2.39
C ALA A 40 3.91 -6.29 -3.68
N SER A 41 2.67 -5.83 -3.83
CA SER A 41 2.27 -5.01 -4.97
C SER A 41 3.09 -3.72 -5.05
N ALA A 42 3.34 -3.05 -3.92
CA ALA A 42 4.18 -1.85 -3.85
C ALA A 42 5.63 -2.13 -4.28
N SER A 43 6.19 -3.28 -3.90
CA SER A 43 7.52 -3.72 -4.36
C SER A 43 7.54 -3.87 -5.89
N ASP A 44 6.55 -4.55 -6.47
CA ASP A 44 6.45 -4.70 -7.92
C ASP A 44 6.34 -3.34 -8.62
N HIS A 45 5.52 -2.44 -8.12
CA HIS A 45 5.36 -1.09 -8.68
C HIS A 45 6.65 -0.27 -8.60
N PHE A 46 7.38 -0.38 -7.49
CA PHE A 46 8.68 0.29 -7.31
C PHE A 46 9.69 -0.19 -8.36
N TRP A 47 9.84 -1.51 -8.53
CA TRP A 47 10.79 -2.07 -9.49
C TRP A 47 10.37 -1.82 -10.94
N ASN A 48 9.08 -1.94 -11.25
CA ASN A 48 8.56 -1.59 -12.58
C ASN A 48 8.82 -0.13 -12.95
N ALA A 49 8.74 0.79 -11.98
CA ALA A 49 9.08 2.19 -12.22
C ALA A 49 10.57 2.37 -12.55
N LEU A 50 11.47 1.70 -11.82
CA LEU A 50 12.93 1.78 -12.04
C LEU A 50 13.40 1.00 -13.26
N HIS A 51 12.70 -0.06 -13.65
CA HIS A 51 12.93 -0.75 -14.92
C HIS A 51 12.29 0.00 -16.09
N GLY A 52 11.33 0.88 -15.80
CA GLY A 52 10.64 1.72 -16.78
C GLY A 52 9.60 0.97 -17.61
N TYR A 53 9.09 -0.17 -17.15
CA TYR A 53 8.03 -0.96 -17.78
C TYR A 53 7.26 -1.79 -16.75
N LYS A 54 6.03 -2.22 -17.07
CA LYS A 54 5.18 -2.99 -16.12
C LYS A 54 5.49 -4.49 -16.07
N LYS A 55 5.67 -5.11 -17.24
CA LYS A 55 5.78 -6.58 -17.34
C LYS A 55 6.69 -7.02 -18.47
N THR A 56 6.46 -6.45 -19.65
CA THR A 56 7.25 -6.77 -20.84
C THR A 56 8.17 -5.59 -21.12
N PRO A 57 9.49 -5.80 -21.21
CA PRO A 57 10.41 -4.74 -21.58
C PRO A 57 10.15 -4.29 -23.03
N CYS A 58 10.28 -2.99 -23.27
CA CYS A 58 10.39 -2.42 -24.60
C CYS A 58 11.83 -1.97 -24.87
N THR A 59 12.13 -1.61 -26.12
CA THR A 59 13.39 -0.94 -26.43
C THR A 59 13.37 0.48 -25.87
N GLN A 60 14.13 0.72 -24.80
CA GLN A 60 14.28 2.03 -24.19
C GLN A 60 15.50 2.75 -24.77
N GLY A 61 15.27 3.96 -25.30
CA GLY A 61 16.36 4.81 -25.77
C GLY A 61 17.09 5.48 -24.60
N THR A 62 18.38 5.72 -24.76
CA THR A 62 19.19 6.44 -23.76
C THR A 62 19.70 7.78 -24.30
N PHE A 63 20.04 8.69 -23.40
CA PHE A 63 20.64 9.98 -23.73
C PHE A 63 21.48 10.51 -22.57
N ASN A 64 22.39 11.44 -22.85
CA ASN A 64 23.15 12.12 -21.80
C ASN A 64 22.45 13.41 -21.39
N TYR A 65 22.24 13.60 -20.10
CA TYR A 65 21.70 14.83 -19.52
C TYR A 65 22.60 15.29 -18.37
N LYS A 66 23.22 16.47 -18.53
CA LYS A 66 24.13 17.07 -17.54
C LYS A 66 25.26 16.12 -17.09
N GLY A 67 25.79 15.32 -18.02
CA GLY A 67 26.87 14.36 -17.73
C GLY A 67 26.41 13.04 -17.09
N THR A 68 25.10 12.81 -16.96
CA THR A 68 24.54 11.56 -16.47
C THR A 68 23.77 10.85 -17.59
N PRO A 69 23.97 9.53 -17.79
CA PRO A 69 23.15 8.77 -18.72
C PRO A 69 21.74 8.56 -18.17
N TYR A 70 20.74 8.84 -18.99
CA TYR A 70 19.32 8.65 -18.72
C TYR A 70 18.73 7.63 -19.70
N THR A 71 17.67 6.96 -19.27
CA THR A 71 16.85 6.08 -20.10
C THR A 71 15.41 6.58 -20.13
N TYR A 72 14.79 6.56 -21.31
CA TYR A 72 13.35 6.75 -21.42
C TYR A 72 12.61 5.54 -20.87
N LEU A 73 11.37 5.75 -20.45
CA LEU A 73 10.48 4.65 -20.06
C LEU A 73 9.74 4.09 -21.28
N CYS A 74 9.09 2.95 -21.11
CA CYS A 74 8.21 2.36 -22.11
C CYS A 74 6.92 3.17 -22.28
N PRO A 75 6.20 3.00 -23.42
CA PRO A 75 5.06 3.84 -23.77
C PRO A 75 3.96 3.90 -22.71
N GLU A 76 3.77 2.87 -21.88
CA GLU A 76 2.80 2.90 -20.79
C GLU A 76 3.15 3.86 -19.64
N PHE A 77 4.37 4.39 -19.63
CA PHE A 77 4.93 5.34 -18.66
C PHE A 77 5.61 6.53 -19.36
N ASP A 78 5.21 6.86 -20.58
CA ASP A 78 5.84 7.92 -21.39
C ASP A 78 5.70 9.30 -20.72
N THR A 79 4.73 9.49 -19.83
CA THR A 79 4.52 10.74 -19.08
C THR A 79 4.57 10.55 -17.57
N LYS A 80 4.88 11.65 -16.85
CA LYS A 80 4.82 11.69 -15.38
C LYS A 80 3.43 11.31 -14.87
N ALA A 81 2.36 11.70 -15.58
CA ALA A 81 0.99 11.42 -15.20
C ALA A 81 0.67 9.92 -15.26
N GLU A 82 1.09 9.23 -16.33
CA GLU A 82 0.88 7.79 -16.49
C GLU A 82 1.60 6.99 -15.42
N LEU A 83 2.88 7.29 -15.18
CA LEU A 83 3.63 6.64 -14.11
C LEU A 83 3.04 6.96 -12.73
N THR A 84 2.64 8.21 -12.47
CA THR A 84 2.02 8.60 -11.20
C THR A 84 0.71 7.86 -10.98
N ASN A 85 -0.12 7.72 -12.01
CA ASN A 85 -1.39 7.00 -11.92
C ASN A 85 -1.17 5.54 -11.55
N TYR A 86 -0.23 4.87 -12.22
CA TYR A 86 0.15 3.50 -11.92
C TYR A 86 0.67 3.35 -10.48
N LEU A 87 1.63 4.18 -10.07
CA LEU A 87 2.19 4.12 -8.72
C LEU A 87 1.15 4.44 -7.63
N SER A 88 0.15 5.26 -7.95
CA SER A 88 -0.92 5.63 -7.02
C SER A 88 -1.88 4.47 -6.73
N GLU A 89 -1.82 3.36 -7.45
CA GLU A 89 -2.56 2.13 -7.10
C GLU A 89 -2.16 1.60 -5.72
N THR A 90 -0.90 1.81 -5.31
CA THR A 90 -0.33 1.24 -4.08
C THR A 90 0.35 2.26 -3.16
N PHE A 91 0.83 3.38 -3.69
CA PHE A 91 1.49 4.44 -2.92
C PHE A 91 0.58 5.66 -2.71
N THR A 92 0.77 6.37 -1.60
CA THR A 92 0.16 7.70 -1.42
C THR A 92 0.74 8.68 -2.44
N ASN A 93 -0.04 9.66 -2.90
CA ASN A 93 0.42 10.66 -3.88
C ASN A 93 1.72 11.38 -3.43
N ASN A 94 1.81 11.74 -2.15
CA ASN A 94 3.01 12.35 -1.58
C ASN A 94 4.22 11.40 -1.58
N ALA A 95 4.01 10.09 -1.42
CA ALA A 95 5.09 9.11 -1.55
C ALA A 95 5.57 9.01 -3.01
N VAL A 96 4.64 9.01 -3.97
CA VAL A 96 4.96 8.99 -5.40
C VAL A 96 5.76 10.24 -5.79
N GLU A 97 5.30 11.43 -5.42
CA GLU A 97 5.98 12.68 -5.74
C GLU A 97 7.42 12.74 -5.17
N LYS A 98 7.58 12.36 -3.90
CA LYS A 98 8.91 12.28 -3.26
C LYS A 98 9.78 11.21 -3.90
N GLY A 99 9.20 10.07 -4.30
CA GLY A 99 9.89 9.00 -5.02
C GLY A 99 10.42 9.49 -6.36
N LEU A 100 9.55 9.99 -7.24
CA LEU A 100 9.96 10.47 -8.56
C LEU A 100 11.02 11.57 -8.47
N THR A 101 10.95 12.43 -7.47
CA THR A 101 11.99 13.44 -7.20
C THR A 101 13.29 12.82 -6.73
N LYS A 102 13.24 11.91 -5.74
CA LYS A 102 14.42 11.24 -5.18
C LYS A 102 15.19 10.45 -6.23
N TYR A 103 14.48 9.77 -7.13
CA TYR A 103 15.04 8.97 -8.21
C TYR A 103 15.28 9.78 -9.50
N SER A 104 15.23 11.12 -9.41
CA SER A 104 15.63 12.04 -10.48
C SER A 104 14.90 11.85 -11.80
N TYR A 105 13.60 11.52 -11.75
CA TYR A 105 12.77 11.46 -12.96
C TYR A 105 12.61 12.86 -13.56
N ILE A 106 12.77 12.94 -14.89
CA ILE A 106 12.63 14.18 -15.66
C ILE A 106 11.74 13.95 -16.87
N THR A 107 11.13 15.02 -17.36
CA THR A 107 10.56 15.05 -18.71
C THR A 107 11.60 15.63 -19.65
N TYR A 108 11.96 14.87 -20.68
CA TYR A 108 12.89 15.28 -21.72
C TYR A 108 12.29 14.96 -23.09
N ASN A 109 12.21 15.94 -23.99
CA ASN A 109 11.54 15.82 -25.28
C ASN A 109 10.10 15.26 -25.21
N GLY A 110 9.35 15.68 -24.19
CA GLY A 110 7.96 15.24 -23.97
C GLY A 110 7.82 13.85 -23.34
N LYS A 111 8.92 13.12 -23.13
CA LYS A 111 8.92 11.77 -22.58
C LYS A 111 9.55 11.71 -21.19
N LEU A 112 9.07 10.81 -20.35
CA LEU A 112 9.61 10.58 -19.02
C LEU A 112 10.90 9.77 -19.12
N ALA A 113 11.87 10.13 -18.28
CA ALA A 113 13.15 9.46 -18.20
C ALA A 113 13.67 9.48 -16.75
N HIS A 114 14.52 8.52 -16.41
CA HIS A 114 15.31 8.52 -15.17
C HIS A 114 16.76 8.12 -15.45
N PRO A 115 17.71 8.38 -14.51
CA PRO A 115 19.09 7.95 -14.68
C PRO A 115 19.19 6.43 -14.89
N VAL A 116 20.10 6.00 -15.77
CA VAL A 116 20.40 4.58 -15.93
C VAL A 116 20.92 4.03 -14.61
N GLY A 117 20.42 2.88 -14.20
CA GLY A 117 20.86 2.18 -13.01
C GLY A 117 20.61 0.68 -13.14
N ASP A 118 21.32 -0.09 -12.34
CA ASP A 118 21.16 -1.52 -12.18
C ASP A 118 20.58 -1.83 -10.79
N GLY A 119 19.54 -2.65 -10.76
CA GLY A 119 18.88 -2.98 -9.52
C GLY A 119 17.84 -4.07 -9.69
N PHE A 120 17.79 -4.95 -8.70
CA PHE A 120 16.76 -5.96 -8.53
C PHE A 120 16.55 -6.20 -7.04
N SER A 121 15.41 -6.77 -6.68
CA SER A 121 15.17 -7.23 -5.31
C SER A 121 15.37 -8.73 -5.20
N MET A 122 16.04 -9.13 -4.13
CA MET A 122 16.05 -10.51 -3.67
C MET A 122 14.90 -10.80 -2.70
N LEU A 123 14.08 -9.79 -2.35
CA LEU A 123 13.08 -9.91 -1.29
C LEU A 123 11.79 -10.55 -1.80
N GLU A 124 11.37 -11.62 -1.12
CA GLU A 124 10.15 -12.35 -1.43
C GLU A 124 8.98 -11.84 -0.59
N TRP A 125 8.47 -10.65 -0.93
CA TRP A 125 7.41 -9.98 -0.17
C TRP A 125 6.13 -10.82 -0.01
N THR A 126 5.79 -11.65 -0.99
CA THR A 126 4.64 -12.56 -0.93
C THR A 126 4.77 -13.64 0.15
N LYS A 127 6.00 -13.94 0.59
CA LYS A 127 6.32 -14.89 1.68
C LYS A 127 6.59 -14.20 3.01
N ALA A 128 6.45 -12.87 3.08
CA ALA A 128 6.75 -12.12 4.29
C ALA A 128 5.80 -12.45 5.44
N LYS A 129 6.30 -12.30 6.67
CA LYS A 129 5.48 -12.29 7.89
C LYS A 129 5.33 -10.84 8.35
N ALA A 130 4.14 -10.45 8.78
CA ALA A 130 3.87 -9.09 9.26
C ALA A 130 3.44 -9.10 10.72
N LYS A 131 3.95 -8.14 11.50
CA LYS A 131 3.55 -7.84 12.88
C LYS A 131 3.12 -6.38 12.96
N LEU A 132 1.88 -6.13 13.40
CA LEU A 132 1.42 -4.76 13.64
C LEU A 132 2.22 -4.15 14.80
N VAL A 133 2.79 -2.97 14.57
CA VAL A 133 3.60 -2.25 15.58
C VAL A 133 3.04 -0.88 15.92
N TYR A 134 2.18 -0.31 15.07
CA TYR A 134 1.51 0.96 15.33
C TYR A 134 0.16 1.02 14.62
N GLN A 135 -0.85 1.60 15.25
CA GLN A 135 -2.15 1.83 14.61
C GLN A 135 -2.88 3.08 15.12
N THR A 136 -3.55 3.74 14.19
CA THR A 136 -4.67 4.66 14.39
C THR A 136 -5.81 4.25 13.44
N SER A 137 -6.89 5.04 13.38
CA SER A 137 -7.97 4.82 12.42
C SER A 137 -7.55 4.98 10.95
N THR A 138 -6.50 5.77 10.67
CA THR A 138 -6.06 6.13 9.32
C THR A 138 -4.59 5.80 9.02
N VAL A 139 -3.83 5.34 10.01
CA VAL A 139 -2.41 4.98 9.85
C VAL A 139 -2.16 3.62 10.49
N ARG A 140 -1.38 2.76 9.83
CA ARG A 140 -0.84 1.54 10.43
C ARG A 140 0.60 1.32 10.03
N SER A 141 1.41 0.83 10.95
CA SER A 141 2.77 0.41 10.65
C SER A 141 2.95 -1.04 11.04
N TYR A 142 3.63 -1.79 10.17
CA TYR A 142 3.96 -3.19 10.35
C TYR A 142 5.46 -3.38 10.27
N GLU A 143 6.00 -4.17 11.19
CA GLU A 143 7.32 -4.80 11.02
C GLU A 143 7.12 -6.07 10.19
N PHE A 144 7.73 -6.10 9.01
CA PHE A 144 7.81 -7.26 8.14
C PHE A 144 9.11 -8.00 8.38
N THR A 145 9.04 -9.33 8.43
CA THR A 145 10.18 -10.21 8.23
C THR A 145 10.05 -10.78 6.83
N VAL A 146 10.90 -10.33 5.91
CA VAL A 146 10.84 -10.64 4.48
C VAL A 146 11.95 -11.63 4.15
N PRO A 147 11.64 -12.85 3.67
CA PRO A 147 12.64 -13.77 3.17
C PRO A 147 13.35 -13.21 1.94
N THR A 148 14.60 -13.61 1.75
CA THR A 148 15.33 -13.46 0.49
C THR A 148 15.28 -14.78 -0.29
N VAL A 149 15.51 -14.72 -1.60
CA VAL A 149 15.56 -15.92 -2.47
C VAL A 149 16.63 -16.95 -2.08
N ASP A 150 17.67 -16.54 -1.34
CA ASP A 150 18.75 -17.40 -0.82
C ASP A 150 18.45 -17.95 0.59
N GLY A 151 17.28 -17.66 1.16
CA GLY A 151 16.81 -18.21 2.43
C GLY A 151 17.15 -17.37 3.67
N ALA A 152 17.84 -16.25 3.54
CA ALA A 152 17.98 -15.28 4.63
C ALA A 152 16.66 -14.52 4.89
N THR A 153 16.64 -13.66 5.91
CA THR A 153 15.49 -12.78 6.18
C THR A 153 15.95 -11.38 6.56
N VAL A 154 15.18 -10.38 6.15
CA VAL A 154 15.40 -8.98 6.52
C VAL A 154 14.17 -8.42 7.23
N LYS A 155 14.40 -7.50 8.17
CA LYS A 155 13.33 -6.75 8.81
C LYS A 155 13.09 -5.42 8.10
N ARG A 156 11.83 -5.09 7.80
CA ARG A 156 11.42 -3.80 7.21
C ARG A 156 10.20 -3.26 7.93
N THR A 157 10.20 -1.99 8.29
CA THR A 157 8.97 -1.32 8.76
C THR A 157 8.31 -0.61 7.60
N VAL A 158 7.05 -0.95 7.31
CA VAL A 158 6.25 -0.29 6.27
C VAL A 158 5.04 0.36 6.92
N THR A 159 4.81 1.63 6.59
CA THR A 159 3.68 2.41 7.09
C THR A 159 2.67 2.64 5.98
N PHE A 160 1.40 2.42 6.30
CA PHE A 160 0.26 2.54 5.42
C PHE A 160 -0.65 3.66 5.90
N TYR A 161 -1.11 4.47 4.97
CA TYR A 161 -2.11 5.51 5.20
C TYR A 161 -3.40 5.12 4.48
N LYS A 162 -4.53 5.41 5.11
CA LYS A 162 -5.85 5.20 4.53
C LYS A 162 -6.18 6.36 3.58
N ALA A 163 -6.45 6.03 2.32
CA ALA A 163 -6.87 6.95 1.27
C ALA A 163 -8.24 6.51 0.76
N GLY A 164 -9.31 7.14 1.25
CA GLY A 164 -10.67 6.69 1.02
C GLY A 164 -10.91 5.29 1.62
N THR A 165 -11.25 4.33 0.76
CA THR A 165 -11.45 2.93 1.14
C THR A 165 -10.18 2.07 1.03
N GLN A 166 -9.11 2.61 0.45
CA GLN A 166 -7.86 1.89 0.19
C GLN A 166 -6.80 2.22 1.24
N TRP A 167 -5.86 1.29 1.44
CA TRP A 167 -4.64 1.52 2.23
C TRP A 167 -3.46 1.58 1.28
N LYS A 168 -2.59 2.58 1.45
CA LYS A 168 -1.46 2.85 0.56
C LYS A 168 -0.16 3.05 1.33
N VAL A 169 0.95 2.60 0.76
CA VAL A 169 2.28 2.77 1.36
C VAL A 169 2.69 4.25 1.33
N ASN A 170 3.22 4.76 2.44
CA ASN A 170 3.52 6.18 2.61
C ASN A 170 4.93 6.60 2.20
N LYS A 171 5.78 5.65 1.79
CA LYS A 171 7.17 5.89 1.38
C LYS A 171 7.52 4.97 0.22
N PHE A 172 7.99 5.56 -0.88
CA PHE A 172 8.17 4.89 -2.17
C PHE A 172 9.13 3.70 -2.11
N ASP A 173 10.27 3.87 -1.43
CA ASP A 173 11.34 2.88 -1.30
C ASP A 173 11.24 2.04 -0.01
N ALA A 174 10.10 2.07 0.69
CA ALA A 174 9.90 1.26 1.90
C ALA A 174 9.96 -0.26 1.62
N VAL A 175 9.70 -0.64 0.37
CA VAL A 175 9.51 -2.02 -0.09
C VAL A 175 10.49 -2.45 -1.20
N GLN A 176 11.59 -1.69 -1.41
CA GLN A 176 12.67 -2.10 -2.33
C GLN A 176 13.29 -3.44 -1.93
#